data_AF-A0A9E3S9R5-F1
#
_entry.id   AF-A0A9E3S9R5-F1
#
_cell.length_a   1.000
_cell.length_b   1.000
_cell.length_c   1.000
_cell.angle_alpha   90.00
_cell.angle_beta   90.00
_cell.angle_gamma   90.00
#
_symmetry.space_group_name_H-M   'P 1'
#
loop_
_entity.id
_entity.type
_entity.pdbx_description
1 polymer ?
#
loop_
_entity_poly.entity_id
_entity_poly.type
_entity_poly.pdbx_seq_one_letter_code
_entity_poly.pdbx_strand_id
1 'polypeptide(L)'
;MAWHDERVHKMCDFANEKIPHKKFLHPIVRAIILHFWLAYDHPFTDGNGRVARALFYWSMSRAGHWLSEYVSISSVIYRGPSRYGRAFLYTETDDNDLTYFILYHLHVLDQATKKLHAYIQRKSARVQELTERLHGLEGLNHRQRELIVHALRHPQQEYTIESHRTSHNVVYQTARRDLLDLYEHGYLRKLKRSKEFIFKPDPMLEQKLAGRR
;
A
#
# COMPACT_ATOMS: atom_id res chain seq x y z
N MET A 1 -33.43 -12.45 17.25
CA MET A 1 -32.62 -13.15 16.24
C MET A 1 -33.10 -12.85 14.82
N ALA A 2 -34.36 -13.08 14.46
CA ALA A 2 -34.87 -12.85 13.09
C ALA A 2 -34.66 -11.43 12.50
N TRP A 3 -34.76 -10.38 13.33
CA TRP A 3 -34.59 -8.98 12.88
C TRP A 3 -33.15 -8.63 12.48
N HIS A 4 -32.17 -9.31 13.07
CA HIS A 4 -30.76 -9.04 12.81
C HIS A 4 -30.36 -9.57 11.42
N ASP A 5 -30.88 -10.73 11.06
CA ASP A 5 -30.67 -11.36 9.75
C ASP A 5 -31.29 -10.51 8.63
N GLU A 6 -32.47 -9.93 8.84
CA GLU A 6 -33.11 -9.06 7.85
C GLU A 6 -32.28 -7.80 7.54
N ARG A 7 -31.70 -7.14 8.56
CA ARG A 7 -30.85 -5.97 8.35
C ARG A 7 -29.57 -6.30 7.61
N VAL A 8 -28.94 -7.42 7.95
CA VAL A 8 -27.74 -7.91 7.25
C VAL A 8 -28.07 -8.26 5.80
N HIS A 9 -29.22 -8.88 5.53
CA HIS A 9 -29.69 -9.11 4.16
C HIS A 9 -29.88 -7.81 3.38
N LYS A 10 -30.53 -6.80 3.97
CA LYS A 10 -30.68 -5.47 3.36
C LYS A 10 -29.33 -4.80 3.08
N MET A 11 -28.37 -4.91 4.01
CA MET A 11 -27.01 -4.41 3.80
C MET A 11 -26.32 -5.13 2.64
N CYS A 12 -26.46 -6.45 2.53
CA CYS A 12 -25.93 -7.23 1.41
C CYS A 12 -26.58 -6.84 0.08
N ASP A 13 -27.89 -6.63 0.04
CA ASP A 13 -28.58 -6.19 -1.19
C ASP A 13 -28.19 -4.75 -1.58
N PHE A 14 -27.96 -3.88 -0.60
CA PHE A 14 -27.40 -2.54 -0.80
C PHE A 14 -25.95 -2.58 -1.31
N ALA A 15 -25.12 -3.48 -0.77
CA ALA A 15 -23.74 -3.70 -1.19
C ALA A 15 -23.65 -4.22 -2.63
N ASN A 16 -24.62 -5.05 -3.03
CA ASN A 16 -24.69 -5.65 -4.35
C ASN A 16 -25.53 -4.85 -5.35
N GLU A 17 -25.98 -3.65 -4.99
CA GLU A 17 -26.74 -2.74 -5.85
C GLU A 17 -28.05 -3.34 -6.40
N LYS A 18 -28.61 -4.33 -5.70
CA LYS A 18 -29.89 -4.95 -6.08
C LYS A 18 -31.10 -4.04 -5.84
N ILE A 19 -30.91 -3.00 -5.02
CA ILE A 19 -31.92 -2.01 -4.71
C ILE A 19 -31.68 -0.81 -5.64
N PRO A 20 -32.57 -0.53 -6.61
CA PRO A 20 -32.42 0.61 -7.51
C PRO A 20 -32.54 1.91 -6.70
N HIS A 21 -31.52 2.76 -6.82
CA HIS A 21 -31.52 4.07 -6.18
C HIS A 21 -32.24 5.08 -7.07
N LYS A 22 -33.17 5.86 -6.50
CA LYS A 22 -33.86 6.95 -7.23
C LYS A 22 -32.90 8.06 -7.70
N LYS A 23 -31.74 8.17 -7.05
CA LYS A 23 -30.69 9.14 -7.34
C LYS A 23 -29.34 8.44 -7.39
N PHE A 24 -28.39 9.01 -8.12
CA PHE A 24 -27.02 8.52 -8.15
C PHE A 24 -26.41 8.53 -6.75
N LEU A 25 -25.83 7.40 -6.34
CA LEU A 25 -25.04 7.27 -5.11
C LEU A 25 -23.59 6.99 -5.49
N HIS A 26 -22.69 7.91 -5.15
CA HIS A 26 -21.28 7.76 -5.44
C HIS A 26 -20.70 6.51 -4.72
N PRO A 27 -19.89 5.66 -5.38
CA PRO A 27 -19.40 4.41 -4.79
C PRO A 27 -18.64 4.58 -3.48
N ILE A 28 -17.86 5.65 -3.33
CA ILE A 28 -17.19 6.00 -2.05
C ILE A 28 -18.21 6.19 -0.93
N VAL A 29 -19.32 6.90 -1.19
CA VAL A 29 -20.36 7.13 -0.19
C VAL A 29 -21.03 5.80 0.17
N ARG A 30 -21.31 4.95 -0.83
CA ARG A 30 -21.81 3.57 -0.59
C ARG A 30 -20.87 2.79 0.34
N ALA A 31 -19.57 2.81 0.08
CA ALA A 31 -18.59 2.13 0.92
C ALA A 31 -18.57 2.66 2.35
N ILE A 32 -18.68 3.98 2.55
CA ILE A 32 -18.75 4.60 3.88
C ILE A 32 -20.02 4.18 4.62
N ILE A 33 -21.16 4.15 3.93
CA ILE A 33 -22.43 3.69 4.50
C ILE A 33 -22.32 2.23 4.93
N LEU A 34 -21.72 1.36 4.11
CA LEU A 34 -21.47 -0.04 4.47
C LEU A 34 -20.57 -0.19 5.70
N HIS A 35 -19.52 0.65 5.81
CA HIS A 35 -18.68 0.71 7.01
C HIS A 35 -19.53 1.01 8.23
N PHE A 36 -20.30 2.10 8.19
CA PHE A 36 -21.14 2.52 9.30
C PHE A 36 -22.12 1.43 9.68
N TRP A 37 -22.86 0.90 8.69
CA TRP A 37 -23.94 -0.06 8.89
C TRP A 37 -23.43 -1.30 9.62
N LEU A 38 -22.32 -1.91 9.18
CA LEU A 38 -21.78 -3.09 9.87
C LEU A 38 -21.24 -2.75 11.27
N ALA A 39 -20.60 -1.60 11.43
CA ALA A 39 -20.04 -1.18 12.71
C ALA A 39 -21.13 -0.87 13.75
N TYR A 40 -22.24 -0.29 13.29
CA TYR A 40 -23.43 0.04 14.09
C TYR A 40 -24.23 -1.22 14.44
N ASP A 41 -24.52 -2.08 13.46
CA ASP A 41 -25.32 -3.28 13.67
C ASP A 41 -24.61 -4.29 14.58
N HIS A 42 -23.28 -4.36 14.50
CA HIS A 42 -22.42 -5.23 15.31
C HIS A 42 -22.81 -6.72 15.27
N PRO A 43 -22.88 -7.36 14.08
CA PRO A 43 -23.39 -8.74 13.94
C PRO A 43 -22.53 -9.84 14.54
N PHE A 44 -21.25 -9.59 14.77
CA PHE A 44 -20.32 -10.59 15.30
C PHE A 44 -20.05 -10.36 16.79
N THR A 45 -19.61 -11.39 17.50
CA THR A 45 -19.20 -11.29 18.92
C THR A 45 -17.90 -10.50 19.12
N ASP A 46 -17.01 -10.52 18.13
CA ASP A 46 -15.81 -9.69 18.04
C ASP A 46 -15.46 -9.44 16.56
N GLY A 47 -14.66 -8.42 16.29
CA GLY A 47 -14.08 -8.16 14.98
C GLY A 47 -14.91 -7.27 14.08
N ASN A 48 -16.08 -6.78 14.51
CA ASN A 48 -16.95 -5.90 13.72
C ASN A 48 -16.21 -4.71 13.12
N GLY A 49 -15.35 -4.02 13.88
CA GLY A 49 -14.56 -2.91 13.35
C GLY A 49 -13.51 -3.32 12.30
N ARG A 50 -12.99 -4.56 12.34
CA ARG A 50 -12.08 -5.11 11.31
C ARG A 50 -12.89 -5.46 10.05
N VAL A 51 -14.03 -6.12 10.22
CA VAL A 51 -14.91 -6.50 9.11
C VAL A 51 -15.54 -5.28 8.43
N ALA A 52 -15.91 -4.23 9.18
CA ALA A 52 -16.45 -2.99 8.63
C ALA A 52 -15.45 -2.31 7.70
N ARG A 53 -14.18 -2.27 8.11
CA ARG A 53 -13.08 -1.76 7.28
C ARG A 53 -12.82 -2.65 6.06
N ALA A 54 -12.85 -3.96 6.23
CA ALA A 54 -12.69 -4.90 5.10
C ALA A 54 -13.83 -4.71 4.07
N LEU A 55 -15.07 -4.56 4.54
CA LEU A 55 -16.24 -4.31 3.70
C LEU A 55 -16.15 -2.96 2.98
N PHE A 56 -15.68 -1.91 3.66
CA PHE A 56 -15.37 -0.62 3.06
C PHE A 56 -14.39 -0.78 1.88
N TYR A 57 -13.23 -1.41 2.11
CA TYR A 57 -12.23 -1.58 1.06
C TYR A 57 -12.71 -2.49 -0.06
N TRP A 58 -13.42 -3.57 0.26
CA TRP A 58 -14.03 -4.43 -0.75
C TRP A 58 -14.98 -3.65 -1.67
N SER A 59 -15.84 -2.80 -1.09
CA SER A 59 -16.78 -1.98 -1.87
C SER A 59 -16.05 -0.96 -2.75
N MET A 60 -14.98 -0.35 -2.23
CA MET A 60 -14.12 0.55 -3.00
C MET A 60 -13.42 -0.17 -4.16
N SER A 61 -12.79 -1.32 -3.92
CA SER A 61 -12.10 -2.11 -4.95
C SER A 61 -13.07 -2.63 -6.01
N ARG A 62 -14.25 -3.11 -5.61
CA ARG A 62 -15.31 -3.56 -6.53
C ARG A 62 -15.76 -2.45 -7.48
N ALA A 63 -15.75 -1.20 -7.02
CA ALA A 63 -16.10 -0.02 -7.82
C ALA A 63 -14.93 0.56 -8.65
N GLY A 64 -13.79 -0.12 -8.70
CA GLY A 64 -12.62 0.32 -9.48
C GLY A 64 -11.71 1.34 -8.78
N HIS A 65 -11.93 1.62 -7.49
CA HIS A 65 -11.06 2.50 -6.70
C HIS A 65 -9.82 1.75 -6.17
N TRP A 66 -9.02 1.18 -7.07
CA TRP A 66 -7.83 0.37 -6.77
C TRP A 66 -6.82 1.07 -5.85
N LEU A 67 -6.70 2.40 -5.93
CA LEU A 67 -5.78 3.17 -5.09
C LEU A 67 -6.11 3.03 -3.59
N SER A 68 -7.35 2.69 -3.25
CA SER A 68 -7.77 2.47 -1.85
C SER A 68 -6.98 1.35 -1.15
N GLU A 69 -6.41 0.40 -1.90
CA GLU A 69 -5.53 -0.66 -1.36
C GLU A 69 -4.24 -0.10 -0.74
N TYR A 70 -3.80 1.07 -1.21
CA TYR A 70 -2.59 1.76 -0.76
C TYR A 70 -2.90 2.87 0.26
N VAL A 71 -4.17 3.18 0.47
CA VAL A 71 -4.63 4.29 1.32
C VAL A 71 -5.17 3.73 2.64
N SER A 72 -4.36 3.77 3.69
CA SER A 72 -4.76 3.24 5.01
C SER A 72 -5.62 4.22 5.82
N ILE A 73 -6.95 4.07 5.79
CA ILE A 73 -7.87 4.83 6.64
C ILE A 73 -7.67 4.53 8.14
N SER A 74 -7.28 3.29 8.46
CA SER A 74 -6.98 2.86 9.83
C SER A 74 -5.92 3.72 10.49
N SER A 75 -4.87 4.10 9.75
CA SER A 75 -3.79 4.93 10.26
C SER A 75 -4.23 6.34 10.65
N VAL A 76 -5.27 6.86 10.00
CA VAL A 76 -5.84 8.19 10.28
C VAL A 76 -6.84 8.10 11.42
N ILE A 77 -7.73 7.10 11.40
CA ILE A 77 -8.71 6.84 12.46
C ILE A 77 -8.00 6.61 13.81
N TYR A 78 -6.92 5.82 13.82
CA TYR A 78 -6.14 5.54 15.03
C TYR A 78 -5.53 6.81 15.66
N ARG A 79 -5.20 7.83 14.86
CA ARG A 79 -4.67 9.11 15.37
C ARG A 79 -5.75 10.04 15.92
N GLY A 80 -7.03 9.76 15.67
CA GLY A 80 -8.16 10.57 16.10
C GLY A 80 -9.36 9.75 16.55
N PRO A 81 -9.20 8.85 17.55
CA PRO A 81 -10.27 7.93 17.96
C PRO A 81 -11.50 8.67 18.49
N SER A 82 -11.31 9.83 19.13
CA SER A 82 -12.40 10.68 19.62
C SER A 82 -13.23 11.30 18.49
N ARG A 83 -12.63 11.61 17.34
CA ARG A 83 -13.38 12.13 16.17
C ARG A 83 -14.19 11.02 15.51
N TYR A 84 -13.61 9.83 15.42
CA TYR A 84 -14.30 8.63 14.93
C TYR A 84 -15.52 8.29 15.79
N GLY A 85 -15.34 8.20 17.12
CA GLY A 85 -16.45 7.94 18.04
C GLY A 85 -17.53 9.02 18.02
N ARG A 86 -17.14 10.31 17.92
CA ARG A 86 -18.11 11.41 17.77
C ARG A 86 -18.92 11.33 16.49
N ALA A 87 -18.33 10.88 15.39
CA ALA A 87 -19.06 10.72 14.13
C ALA A 87 -20.16 9.65 14.24
N PHE A 88 -19.92 8.55 15.00
CA PHE A 88 -20.97 7.60 15.36
C PHE A 88 -22.02 8.25 16.26
N LEU A 89 -21.59 8.86 17.37
CA LEU A 89 -22.49 9.45 18.35
C LEU A 89 -23.44 10.47 17.71
N TYR A 90 -22.93 11.40 16.90
CA TYR A 90 -23.77 12.40 16.24
C TYR A 90 -24.75 11.78 15.25
N THR A 91 -24.35 10.75 14.52
CA THR A 91 -25.29 10.00 13.66
C THR A 91 -26.39 9.37 14.50
N GLU A 92 -26.05 8.69 15.60
CA GLU A 92 -27.01 7.99 16.47
C GLU A 92 -27.97 8.93 17.20
N THR A 93 -27.51 10.13 17.57
CA THR A 93 -28.31 11.10 18.33
C THR A 93 -29.10 12.09 17.48
N ASP A 94 -28.89 12.10 16.15
CA ASP A 94 -29.54 13.02 15.21
C ASP A 94 -30.30 12.25 14.13
N ASP A 95 -31.30 11.47 14.55
CA ASP A 95 -32.20 10.69 13.69
C ASP A 95 -31.50 9.82 12.61
N ASN A 96 -30.34 9.25 12.95
CA ASN A 96 -29.49 8.49 12.01
C ASN A 96 -29.01 9.32 10.80
N ASP A 97 -28.79 10.62 10.97
CA ASP A 97 -28.18 11.45 9.93
C ASP A 97 -26.71 11.02 9.69
N LEU A 98 -26.54 10.20 8.66
CA LEU A 98 -25.24 9.68 8.24
C LEU A 98 -24.29 10.77 7.72
N THR A 99 -24.75 12.01 7.53
CA THR A 99 -23.92 13.13 7.04
C THR A 99 -22.68 13.33 7.91
N TYR A 100 -22.79 13.23 9.24
CA TYR A 100 -21.64 13.35 10.15
C TYR A 100 -20.57 12.28 9.87
N PHE A 101 -21.00 11.03 9.71
CA PHE A 101 -20.10 9.92 9.43
C PHE A 101 -19.48 10.00 8.05
N ILE A 102 -20.28 10.36 7.03
CA ILE A 102 -19.83 10.55 5.65
C ILE A 102 -18.77 11.66 5.59
N LEU A 103 -19.03 12.83 6.17
CA LEU A 103 -18.08 13.94 6.17
C LEU A 103 -16.78 13.58 6.90
N TYR A 104 -16.88 12.90 8.04
CA TYR A 104 -15.72 12.42 8.77
C TYR A 104 -14.87 11.45 7.93
N HIS A 105 -15.48 10.44 7.30
CA HIS A 105 -14.76 9.47 6.49
C HIS A 105 -14.17 10.09 5.22
N LEU A 106 -14.86 11.02 4.58
CA LEU A 106 -14.32 11.77 3.45
C LEU A 106 -13.08 12.59 3.85
N HIS A 107 -13.11 13.22 5.03
CA HIS A 107 -11.92 13.87 5.58
C HIS A 107 -10.78 12.87 5.84
N VAL A 108 -11.08 11.70 6.40
CA VAL A 108 -10.10 10.64 6.59
C VAL A 108 -9.46 10.21 5.26
N LEU A 109 -10.26 10.04 4.21
CA LEU A 109 -9.79 9.66 2.88
C LEU A 109 -8.92 10.74 2.23
N ASP A 110 -9.29 12.00 2.36
CA ASP A 110 -8.48 13.14 1.91
C ASP A 110 -7.10 13.15 2.60
N GLN A 111 -7.09 13.03 3.93
CA GLN A 111 -5.85 12.99 4.70
C GLN A 111 -4.97 11.79 4.35
N ALA A 112 -5.58 10.63 4.15
CA ALA A 112 -4.85 9.42 3.78
C ALA A 112 -4.26 9.53 2.36
N THR A 113 -5.01 10.09 1.41
CA THR A 113 -4.55 10.38 0.04
C THR A 113 -3.38 11.37 0.02
N LYS A 114 -3.49 12.48 0.77
CA LYS A 114 -2.40 13.47 0.91
C LYS A 114 -1.12 12.84 1.47
N LYS A 115 -1.23 11.96 2.47
CA LYS A 115 -0.08 11.24 3.02
C LYS A 115 0.56 10.30 2.00
N LEU A 116 -0.24 9.60 1.20
CA LEU A 116 0.26 8.73 0.14
C LEU A 116 1.01 9.54 -0.93
N HIS A 117 0.45 10.66 -1.39
CA HIS A 117 1.13 11.56 -2.32
C HIS A 117 2.47 12.06 -1.77
N ALA A 118 2.48 12.56 -0.53
CA ALA A 118 3.71 13.03 0.11
C ALA A 118 4.75 11.90 0.31
N TYR A 119 4.29 10.66 0.55
CA TYR A 119 5.18 9.51 0.61
C TYR A 119 5.80 9.19 -0.75
N ILE A 120 4.99 9.11 -1.81
CA ILE A 120 5.45 8.84 -3.18
C ILE A 120 6.44 9.91 -3.65
N GLN A 121 6.12 11.20 -3.44
CA GLN A 121 7.00 12.32 -3.79
C GLN A 121 8.36 12.21 -3.10
N ARG A 122 8.38 11.99 -1.78
CA ARG A 122 9.63 11.83 -1.02
C ARG A 122 10.44 10.63 -1.50
N LYS A 123 9.79 9.48 -1.73
CA LYS A 123 10.48 8.26 -2.18
C LYS A 123 11.04 8.44 -3.60
N SER A 124 10.28 9.07 -4.49
CA SER A 124 10.71 9.37 -5.86
C SER A 124 11.91 10.34 -5.88
N ALA A 125 11.83 11.45 -5.14
CA ALA A 125 12.93 12.41 -5.03
C ALA A 125 14.19 11.75 -4.46
N ARG A 126 14.04 10.87 -3.46
CA ARG A 126 15.17 10.13 -2.88
C ARG A 126 15.84 9.19 -3.87
N VAL A 127 15.05 8.44 -4.66
CA VAL A 127 15.59 7.55 -5.69
C VAL A 127 16.30 8.36 -6.77
N GLN A 128 15.75 9.51 -7.17
CA GLN A 128 16.38 10.40 -8.14
C GLN A 128 17.73 10.93 -7.62
N GLU A 129 17.77 11.49 -6.40
CA GLU A 129 19.00 11.98 -5.75
C GLU A 129 20.08 10.89 -5.74
N LEU A 130 19.74 9.67 -5.31
CA LEU A 130 20.70 8.56 -5.25
C LEU A 130 21.15 8.08 -6.63
N THR A 131 20.28 8.15 -7.64
CA THR A 131 20.62 7.82 -9.03
C THR A 131 21.61 8.83 -9.60
N GLU A 132 21.39 10.12 -9.40
CA GLU A 132 22.31 11.19 -9.82
C GLU A 132 23.69 11.01 -9.19
N ARG A 133 23.76 10.69 -7.89
CA ARG A 133 25.02 10.40 -7.19
C ARG A 133 25.72 9.16 -7.72
N LEU A 134 24.96 8.10 -8.03
CA LEU A 134 25.50 6.87 -8.61
C LEU A 134 26.18 7.11 -9.97
N HIS A 135 25.67 8.02 -10.79
CA HIS A 135 26.31 8.38 -12.07
C HIS A 135 27.70 8.99 -11.88
N GLY A 136 27.93 9.69 -10.75
CA GLY A 136 29.23 10.26 -10.40
C GLY A 136 30.23 9.27 -9.79
N LEU A 137 29.81 8.05 -9.43
CA LEU A 137 30.71 7.04 -8.87
C LEU A 137 31.51 6.32 -9.96
N GLU A 138 32.83 6.38 -9.85
CA GLU A 138 33.75 5.59 -10.67
C GLU A 138 33.77 4.11 -10.22
N GLY A 139 34.30 3.23 -11.07
CA GLY A 139 34.48 1.80 -10.75
C GLY A 139 33.24 0.91 -10.96
N LEU A 140 32.09 1.47 -11.36
CA LEU A 140 30.90 0.71 -11.73
C LEU A 140 30.63 0.77 -13.23
N ASN A 141 30.39 -0.39 -13.83
CA ASN A 141 29.95 -0.47 -15.23
C ASN A 141 28.45 -0.15 -15.38
N HIS A 142 27.96 0.06 -16.61
CA HIS A 142 26.57 0.46 -16.85
C HIS A 142 25.56 -0.57 -16.31
N ARG A 143 25.82 -1.88 -16.46
CA ARG A 143 24.92 -2.96 -15.99
C ARG A 143 24.83 -2.97 -14.46
N GLN A 144 25.96 -2.77 -13.80
CA GLN A 144 26.02 -2.66 -12.34
C GLN A 144 25.25 -1.43 -11.83
N ARG A 145 25.37 -0.28 -12.52
CA ARG A 145 24.62 0.92 -12.18
C ARG A 145 23.12 0.70 -12.37
N GLU A 146 22.69 0.12 -13.49
CA GLU A 146 21.30 -0.22 -13.75
C GLU A 146 20.73 -1.16 -12.69
N LEU A 147 21.48 -2.18 -12.29
CA LEU A 147 21.07 -3.08 -11.21
C LEU A 147 20.91 -2.34 -9.88
N ILE A 148 21.82 -1.44 -9.52
CA ILE A 148 21.70 -0.63 -8.30
C ILE A 148 20.46 0.27 -8.37
N VAL A 149 20.19 0.93 -9.50
CA VAL A 149 18.98 1.75 -9.69
C VAL A 149 17.71 0.91 -9.52
N HIS A 150 17.70 -0.30 -10.09
CA HIS A 150 16.60 -1.25 -9.90
C HIS A 150 16.47 -1.67 -8.42
N ALA A 151 17.58 -1.95 -7.74
CA ALA A 151 17.63 -2.31 -6.33
C ALA A 151 17.10 -1.20 -5.40
N LEU A 152 17.35 0.08 -5.73
CA LEU A 152 16.82 1.24 -4.99
C LEU A 152 15.29 1.32 -5.06
N ARG A 153 14.70 0.91 -6.18
CA ARG A 153 13.25 0.86 -6.40
C ARG A 153 12.62 -0.41 -5.83
N HIS A 154 13.39 -1.50 -5.78
CA HIS A 154 12.94 -2.82 -5.36
C HIS A 154 13.87 -3.42 -4.27
N PRO A 155 13.78 -2.95 -3.00
CA PRO A 155 14.70 -3.37 -1.92
C PRO A 155 14.64 -4.86 -1.56
N GLN A 156 13.56 -5.55 -1.95
CA GLN A 156 13.37 -6.99 -1.71
C GLN A 156 13.67 -7.85 -2.93
N GLN A 157 14.09 -7.26 -4.05
CA GLN A 157 14.39 -7.99 -5.27
C GLN A 157 15.51 -9.00 -5.04
N GLU A 158 15.32 -10.20 -5.58
CA GLU A 158 16.35 -11.22 -5.66
C GLU A 158 16.97 -11.18 -7.06
N TYR A 159 18.30 -11.19 -7.10
CA TYR A 159 19.08 -11.28 -8.33
C TYR A 159 19.85 -12.59 -8.31
N THR A 160 19.67 -13.39 -9.35
CA THR A 160 20.52 -14.55 -9.64
C THR A 160 21.48 -14.22 -10.78
N ILE A 161 22.57 -14.98 -10.88
CA ILE A 161 23.50 -14.84 -12.01
C ILE A 161 22.74 -15.04 -13.33
N GLU A 162 21.81 -16.00 -13.37
CA GLU A 162 21.01 -16.28 -14.56
C GLU A 162 20.04 -15.14 -14.92
N SER A 163 19.41 -14.51 -13.93
CA SER A 163 18.54 -13.35 -14.16
C SER A 163 19.31 -12.15 -14.71
N HIS A 164 20.52 -11.87 -14.19
CA HIS A 164 21.39 -10.79 -14.65
C HIS A 164 21.95 -11.08 -16.04
N ARG A 165 22.33 -12.34 -16.29
CA ARG A 165 22.78 -12.83 -17.60
C ARG A 165 21.74 -12.58 -18.69
N THR A 166 20.49 -12.95 -18.39
CA THR A 166 19.36 -12.84 -19.33
C THR A 166 18.96 -11.38 -19.55
N SER A 167 18.82 -10.59 -18.48
CA SER A 167 18.39 -9.19 -18.57
C SER A 167 19.38 -8.29 -19.30
N HIS A 168 20.68 -8.52 -19.14
CA HIS A 168 21.72 -7.70 -19.79
C HIS A 168 22.37 -8.39 -21.00
N ASN A 169 21.88 -9.55 -21.42
CA ASN A 169 22.38 -10.32 -22.57
C ASN A 169 23.93 -10.49 -22.57
N VAL A 170 24.47 -10.97 -21.45
CA VAL A 170 25.92 -11.23 -21.29
C VAL A 170 26.20 -12.71 -21.09
N VAL A 171 27.47 -13.10 -21.16
CA VAL A 171 27.88 -14.47 -20.78
C VAL A 171 27.84 -14.65 -19.26
N TYR A 172 27.66 -15.89 -18.81
CA TYR A 172 27.53 -16.24 -17.39
C TYR A 172 28.69 -15.70 -16.54
N GLN A 173 29.94 -15.79 -17.03
CA GLN A 173 31.11 -15.30 -16.30
C GLN A 173 31.07 -13.77 -16.08
N THR A 174 30.59 -13.01 -17.06
CA THR A 174 30.41 -11.56 -16.94
C THR A 174 29.34 -11.23 -15.91
N ALA A 175 28.18 -11.89 -15.97
CA ALA A 175 27.11 -11.70 -14.98
C ALA A 175 27.54 -12.06 -13.57
N ARG A 176 28.27 -13.17 -13.42
CA ARG A 176 28.83 -13.60 -12.14
C ARG A 176 29.80 -12.56 -11.59
N ARG A 177 30.71 -12.03 -12.41
CA ARG A 177 31.65 -10.98 -12.01
C ARG A 177 30.91 -9.72 -11.58
N ASP A 178 29.97 -9.24 -12.39
CA ASP A 178 29.21 -8.02 -12.08
C ASP A 178 28.53 -8.10 -10.69
N LEU A 179 27.88 -9.23 -10.37
CA LEU A 179 27.20 -9.43 -9.08
C LEU A 179 28.16 -9.63 -7.91
N LEU A 180 29.28 -10.32 -8.12
CA LEU A 180 30.29 -10.50 -7.08
C LEU A 180 30.99 -9.19 -6.75
N ASP A 181 31.35 -8.40 -7.77
CA ASP A 181 31.91 -7.06 -7.58
C ASP A 181 30.95 -6.20 -6.76
N LEU A 182 29.65 -6.20 -7.08
CA LEU A 182 28.65 -5.44 -6.32
C LEU A 182 28.49 -5.93 -4.87
N TYR A 183 28.66 -7.23 -4.63
CA TYR A 183 28.70 -7.81 -3.28
C TYR A 183 29.95 -7.38 -2.52
N GLU A 184 31.13 -7.43 -3.15
CA GLU A 184 32.41 -7.04 -2.56
C GLU A 184 32.44 -5.54 -2.21
N HIS A 185 31.85 -4.70 -3.05
CA HIS A 185 31.67 -3.27 -2.78
C HIS A 185 30.56 -2.99 -1.76
N GLY A 186 29.85 -4.01 -1.27
CA GLY A 186 28.83 -3.92 -0.23
C GLY A 186 27.49 -3.33 -0.70
N TYR A 187 27.22 -3.26 -2.01
CA TYR A 187 25.92 -2.84 -2.53
C TYR A 187 24.89 -3.97 -2.47
N LEU A 188 25.36 -5.20 -2.63
CA LEU A 188 24.56 -6.41 -2.52
C LEU A 188 25.05 -7.27 -1.35
N ARG A 189 24.18 -8.17 -0.93
CA ARG A 189 24.49 -9.24 0.03
C ARG A 189 24.18 -10.59 -0.62
N LYS A 190 25.08 -11.54 -0.41
CA LYS A 190 25.02 -12.88 -1.00
C LYS A 190 24.38 -13.88 -0.02
N LEU A 191 23.40 -14.62 -0.49
CA LEU A 191 22.71 -15.69 0.21
C LEU A 191 22.89 -17.00 -0.57
N LYS A 192 22.92 -18.13 0.13
CA LYS A 192 22.93 -19.45 -0.50
C LYS A 192 21.55 -20.07 -0.34
N ARG A 193 20.88 -20.38 -1.45
CA ARG A 193 19.58 -21.08 -1.47
C ARG A 193 19.75 -22.37 -2.26
N SER A 194 19.74 -23.50 -1.55
CA SER A 194 20.03 -24.81 -2.15
C SER A 194 21.39 -24.82 -2.88
N LYS A 195 21.39 -25.03 -4.20
CA LYS A 195 22.59 -25.09 -5.05
C LYS A 195 22.95 -23.75 -5.72
N GLU A 196 22.16 -22.69 -5.53
CA GLU A 196 22.35 -21.41 -6.20
C GLU A 196 22.68 -20.26 -5.23
N PHE A 197 23.45 -19.29 -5.71
CA PHE A 197 23.67 -18.01 -5.01
C PHE A 197 22.62 -16.98 -5.43
N ILE A 198 22.01 -16.36 -4.42
CA ILE A 198 21.05 -15.27 -4.60
C ILE A 198 21.67 -14.01 -4.02
N PHE A 199 21.58 -12.91 -4.75
CA PHE A 199 22.01 -11.60 -4.31
C PHE A 199 20.77 -10.76 -4.00
N LYS A 200 20.81 -10.05 -2.88
CA LYS A 200 19.76 -9.07 -2.50
C LYS A 200 20.40 -7.71 -2.27
N PRO A 201 19.65 -6.61 -2.44
CA PRO A 201 20.08 -5.30 -2.00
C PRO A 201 20.53 -5.33 -0.53
N ASP A 202 21.63 -4.65 -0.24
CA ASP A 202 22.05 -4.41 1.13
C ASP A 202 21.01 -3.52 1.83
N PRO A 203 20.59 -3.82 3.07
CA PRO A 203 19.62 -3.00 3.80
C PRO A 203 20.06 -1.55 3.99
N MET A 204 21.38 -1.30 3.94
CA MET A 204 21.99 0.02 4.04
C MET A 204 22.40 0.61 2.68
N LEU A 205 21.93 0.05 1.57
CA LEU A 205 22.27 0.51 0.21
C LEU A 205 22.07 2.03 0.05
N GLU A 206 20.92 2.54 0.49
CA GLU A 206 20.64 3.98 0.42
C GLU A 206 21.63 4.82 1.24
N GLN A 207 22.04 4.36 2.43
CA GLN A 207 23.00 5.10 3.27
C GLN A 207 24.41 5.03 2.69
N LYS A 208 24.81 3.88 2.13
CA LYS A 208 26.11 3.70 1.48
C LYS A 208 26.27 4.61 0.27
N LEU A 209 25.22 4.74 -0.55
CA LEU A 209 25.22 5.67 -1.68
C LEU A 209 25.15 7.13 -1.23
N ALA A 210 24.48 7.43 -0.10
CA ALA A 210 24.43 8.78 0.43
C ALA A 210 25.74 9.23 1.12
N GLY A 211 26.53 8.30 1.65
CA GLY A 211 27.74 8.56 2.43
C GLY A 211 29.06 8.44 1.66
N ARG A 212 29.09 7.79 0.49
CA ARG A 212 30.28 7.75 -0.38
C ARG A 212 30.44 9.11 -1.06
N ARG A 213 31.53 9.81 -0.72
CA ARG A 213 32.04 10.99 -1.43
C ARG A 213 33.06 10.54 -2.46
#